data_AF-A0A7W1M4Y9-F1
#
_entry.id   AF-A0A7W1M4Y9-F1
#
_cell.length_a   1.000
_cell.length_b   1.000
_cell.length_c   1.000
_cell.angle_alpha   90.00
_cell.angle_beta   90.00
_cell.angle_gamma   90.00
#
_symmetry.space_group_name_H-M   'P 1'
#
loop_
_entity.id
_entity.type
_entity.pdbx_description
1 polymer ?
#
loop_
_entity_poly.entity_id
_entity_poly.type
_entity_poly.pdbx_seq_one_letter_code
_entity_poly.pdbx_strand_id
1 'polypeptide(L)'
;MSLAQLTASHTVHFSHRGDYSAEPTGRPIVDVEFASTDSRGVLMGAHETGVMVDTGAEITMLGHDVATALGLNPKELPLRFLQGIVPGRRLPCGEASVMARLCDVWVEIPVIFPINPATIRHVLGRAGVFDYVRFGFGGGERAVYGMI
;
A
#
# COMPACT_ATOMS: atom_id res chain seq x y z
N MET A 1 -30.79 -18.52 -6.28
CA MET A 1 -29.52 -18.16 -6.94
C MET A 1 -28.42 -18.97 -6.26
N SER A 2 -27.70 -19.80 -7.01
CA SER A 2 -26.68 -20.72 -6.46
C SER A 2 -25.38 -19.99 -6.13
N LEU A 3 -24.70 -20.43 -5.08
CA LEU A 3 -23.37 -20.02 -4.60
C LEU A 3 -22.21 -20.10 -5.63
N ALA A 4 -22.48 -20.45 -6.88
CA ALA A 4 -21.51 -20.85 -7.89
C ALA A 4 -20.90 -19.70 -8.71
N GLN A 5 -21.13 -18.43 -8.32
CA GLN A 5 -20.52 -17.26 -8.96
C GLN A 5 -19.56 -16.54 -8.00
N LEU A 6 -18.79 -17.32 -7.22
CA LEU A 6 -17.51 -16.84 -6.70
C LEU A 6 -16.60 -16.67 -7.91
N THR A 7 -16.56 -15.43 -8.40
CA THR A 7 -15.66 -14.90 -9.41
C THR A 7 -14.26 -15.45 -9.18
N ALA A 8 -13.58 -15.80 -10.27
CA ALA A 8 -12.24 -16.37 -10.24
C ALA A 8 -11.35 -15.57 -9.28
N SER A 9 -11.07 -16.16 -8.12
CA SER A 9 -10.07 -15.65 -7.19
C SER A 9 -8.74 -15.74 -7.92
N HIS A 10 -8.26 -14.62 -8.43
CA HIS A 10 -6.87 -14.51 -8.87
C HIS A 10 -5.99 -14.60 -7.62
N THR A 11 -5.67 -15.83 -7.23
CA THR A 11 -4.70 -16.09 -6.17
C THR A 11 -3.32 -15.90 -6.77
N VAL A 12 -2.81 -14.68 -6.68
CA VAL A 12 -1.40 -14.41 -6.94
C VAL A 12 -0.61 -14.89 -5.73
N HIS A 13 0.10 -16.00 -5.88
CA HIS A 13 1.04 -16.46 -4.87
C HIS A 13 2.27 -15.56 -4.92
N PHE A 14 2.30 -14.55 -4.06
CA PHE A 14 3.54 -13.84 -3.78
C PHE A 14 4.39 -14.67 -2.81
N SER A 15 5.41 -15.33 -3.35
CA SER A 15 6.50 -15.90 -2.53
C SER A 15 7.61 -14.86 -2.47
N HIS A 16 7.75 -14.24 -1.32
CA HIS A 16 9.02 -13.66 -0.92
C HIS A 16 10.00 -14.85 -0.85
N ARG A 17 11.06 -14.86 -1.66
CA ARG A 17 12.10 -15.92 -1.65
C ARG A 17 12.94 -15.93 -0.36
N GLY A 18 12.36 -15.51 0.77
CA GLY A 18 13.04 -15.32 2.05
C GLY A 18 12.42 -16.18 3.14
N ASP A 19 13.24 -17.03 3.73
CA ASP A 19 12.96 -17.67 5.00
C ASP A 19 12.95 -16.60 6.12
N TYR A 20 11.82 -16.46 6.82
CA TYR A 20 11.66 -15.51 7.94
C TYR A 20 12.30 -15.98 9.26
N SER A 21 12.82 -17.21 9.31
CA SER A 21 13.49 -17.77 10.49
C SER A 21 15.00 -17.52 10.52
N ALA A 22 15.57 -17.10 9.39
CA ALA A 22 16.93 -16.57 9.31
C ALA A 22 16.91 -15.05 9.57
N GLU A 23 18.02 -14.49 10.06
CA GLU A 23 18.27 -13.07 10.36
C GLU A 23 17.58 -12.01 9.45
N PRO A 24 17.39 -10.74 9.89
CA PRO A 24 16.30 -9.83 9.46
C PRO A 24 16.48 -9.20 8.07
N THR A 25 16.71 -10.01 7.04
CA THR A 25 16.95 -9.60 5.65
C THR A 25 15.71 -9.77 4.76
N GLY A 26 14.65 -10.45 5.20
CA GLY A 26 13.42 -10.64 4.42
C GLY A 26 12.26 -9.81 4.94
N ARG A 27 12.16 -8.53 4.57
CA ARG A 27 10.94 -7.75 4.81
C ARG A 27 9.93 -8.02 3.68
N PRO A 28 8.62 -8.02 3.94
CA PRO A 28 7.60 -8.31 2.93
C PRO A 28 7.44 -7.11 1.98
N ILE A 29 8.37 -6.93 1.06
CA ILE A 29 8.33 -5.87 0.05
C ILE A 29 7.68 -6.42 -1.22
N VAL A 30 6.69 -5.70 -1.74
CA VAL A 30 6.02 -5.98 -3.03
C VAL A 30 6.18 -4.76 -3.93
N ASP A 31 6.40 -4.97 -5.23
CA ASP A 31 6.39 -3.88 -6.20
C ASP A 31 4.93 -3.55 -6.56
N VAL A 32 4.58 -2.27 -6.47
CA VAL A 32 3.25 -1.76 -6.76
C VAL A 32 3.37 -0.57 -7.71
N GLU A 33 2.60 -0.61 -8.79
CA GLU A 33 2.40 0.52 -9.69
C GLU A 33 1.32 1.43 -9.10
N PHE A 34 1.67 2.69 -8.86
CA PHE A 34 0.75 3.73 -8.42
C PHE A 34 0.47 4.70 -9.55
N ALA A 35 -0.74 5.23 -9.61
CA ALA A 35 -1.15 6.26 -10.56
C ALA A 35 -2.12 7.24 -9.90
N SER A 36 -2.07 8.50 -10.34
CA SER A 36 -2.97 9.56 -9.90
C SER A 36 -3.71 10.15 -11.10
N THR A 37 -4.94 10.62 -10.86
CA THR A 37 -5.76 11.26 -11.88
C THR A 37 -6.28 12.60 -11.38
N ASP A 38 -6.48 13.55 -12.30
CA ASP A 38 -7.19 14.79 -11.99
C ASP A 38 -8.70 14.55 -11.82
N SER A 39 -9.46 15.59 -11.47
CA SER A 39 -10.92 15.51 -11.30
C SER A 39 -11.70 15.15 -12.57
N ARG A 40 -11.05 15.14 -13.73
CA ARG A 40 -11.62 14.73 -15.03
C ARG A 40 -11.21 13.31 -15.41
N GLY A 41 -10.45 12.62 -14.55
CA GLY A 41 -9.92 11.28 -14.80
C GLY A 41 -8.69 11.26 -15.71
N VAL A 42 -8.03 12.41 -15.94
CA VAL A 42 -6.80 12.47 -16.73
C VAL A 42 -5.63 12.03 -15.87
N LEU A 43 -4.84 11.07 -16.36
CA LEU A 43 -3.62 10.61 -15.70
C LEU A 43 -2.64 11.78 -15.49
N MET A 44 -2.28 12.03 -14.23
CA MET A 44 -1.31 13.06 -13.86
C MET A 44 0.11 12.50 -13.76
N GLY A 45 0.25 11.24 -13.34
CA GLY A 45 1.52 10.55 -13.25
C GLY A 45 1.36 9.10 -12.81
N ALA A 46 2.40 8.30 -13.01
CA ALA A 46 2.48 6.91 -12.58
C ALA A 46 3.90 6.58 -12.11
N HIS A 47 4.01 5.67 -11.14
CA HIS A 47 5.30 5.27 -10.56
C HIS A 47 5.22 3.87 -9.96
N GLU A 48 6.18 3.02 -10.32
CA GLU A 48 6.35 1.69 -9.73
C GLU A 48 7.41 1.76 -8.62
N THR A 49 7.08 1.26 -7.43
CA THR A 49 8.00 1.26 -6.29
C THR A 49 7.76 0.07 -5.37
N GLY A 50 8.82 -0.39 -4.72
CA GLY A 50 8.75 -1.41 -3.69
C GLY A 50 8.15 -0.86 -2.39
N VAL A 51 7.08 -1.49 -1.91
CA VAL A 51 6.37 -1.11 -0.68
C VAL A 51 6.38 -2.26 0.32
N MET A 52 6.61 -1.95 1.60
CA MET A 52 6.55 -2.93 2.68
C MET A 52 5.08 -3.17 3.06
N VAL A 53 4.61 -4.41 2.99
CA VAL A 53 3.28 -4.79 3.47
C VAL A 53 3.26 -4.75 5.00
N ASP A 54 2.38 -3.94 5.58
CA ASP A 54 2.28 -3.76 7.03
C ASP A 54 0.81 -3.81 7.49
N THR A 55 0.43 -4.94 8.09
CA THR A 55 -0.92 -5.12 8.64
C THR A 55 -1.18 -4.24 9.86
N GLY A 56 -0.13 -3.75 10.53
CA GLY A 56 -0.22 -2.80 11.64
C GLY A 56 -0.50 -1.37 11.17
N ALA A 57 -0.22 -1.06 9.91
CA ALA A 57 -0.53 0.23 9.31
C ALA A 57 -1.99 0.27 8.83
N GLU A 58 -2.77 1.22 9.35
CA GLU A 58 -4.13 1.44 8.89
C GLU A 58 -4.16 1.94 7.43
N ILE A 59 -3.30 2.90 7.09
CA ILE A 59 -3.29 3.60 5.81
C ILE A 59 -1.93 3.44 5.10
N THR A 60 -1.95 3.41 3.77
CA THR A 60 -0.76 3.37 2.93
C THR A 60 -0.01 4.69 3.02
N MET A 61 1.32 4.63 3.17
CA MET A 61 2.19 5.80 3.28
C MET A 61 3.31 5.73 2.25
N LEU A 62 3.43 6.75 1.41
CA LEU A 62 4.43 6.84 0.35
C LEU A 62 5.27 8.12 0.49
N GLY A 63 6.51 8.05 -0.01
CA GLY A 63 7.48 9.12 0.07
C GLY A 63 7.13 10.32 -0.82
N HIS A 64 7.87 11.41 -0.61
CA HIS A 64 7.69 12.64 -1.37
C HIS A 64 8.13 12.50 -2.84
N ASP A 65 9.08 11.61 -3.10
CA ASP A 65 9.51 11.16 -4.43
C ASP A 65 8.34 10.58 -5.22
N VAL A 66 7.55 9.69 -4.59
CA VAL A 66 6.37 9.10 -5.22
C VAL A 66 5.30 10.15 -5.43
N ALA A 67 5.03 11.03 -4.45
CA ALA A 67 4.09 12.14 -4.62
C ALA A 67 4.45 13.00 -5.86
N THR A 68 5.74 13.32 -6.02
CA THR A 68 6.25 14.10 -7.15
C THR A 68 6.03 13.36 -8.48
N ALA A 69 6.34 12.07 -8.54
CA ALA A 69 6.12 11.25 -9.74
C ALA A 69 4.64 11.12 -10.12
N LEU A 70 3.75 11.19 -9.12
CA LEU A 70 2.29 11.25 -9.29
C LEU A 70 1.78 12.67 -9.58
N GLY A 71 2.65 13.68 -9.72
CA GLY A 71 2.23 15.07 -9.95
C GLY A 71 1.42 15.67 -8.80
N LEU A 72 1.57 15.13 -7.58
CA LEU A 72 0.88 15.58 -6.37
C LEU A 72 1.81 16.47 -5.53
N ASN A 73 1.25 17.53 -4.95
CA ASN A 73 1.93 18.33 -3.95
C ASN A 73 1.34 18.05 -2.55
N PRO A 74 2.05 17.34 -1.66
CA PRO A 74 1.53 16.99 -0.33
C PRO A 74 1.08 18.19 0.53
N LYS A 75 1.58 19.40 0.26
CA LYS A 75 1.17 20.63 0.97
C LYS A 75 -0.19 21.18 0.56
N GLU A 76 -0.67 20.79 -0.62
CA GLU A 76 -1.95 21.25 -1.19
C GLU A 76 -3.06 20.22 -1.00
N LEU A 77 -2.71 19.02 -0.52
CA LEU A 77 -3.66 17.95 -0.22
C LEU A 77 -4.35 18.17 1.13
N PRO A 78 -5.54 17.58 1.35
CA PRO A 78 -6.18 17.50 2.66
C PRO A 78 -5.21 17.04 3.76
N LEU A 79 -5.13 17.82 4.83
CA LEU A 79 -4.18 17.58 5.92
C LEU A 79 -4.67 16.47 6.85
N ARG A 80 -3.80 15.48 7.09
CA ARG A 80 -3.96 14.44 8.11
C ARG A 80 -2.74 14.38 9.03
N PHE A 81 -2.97 13.98 10.27
CA PHE A 81 -1.90 13.76 11.24
C PHE A 81 -1.78 12.28 11.58
N LEU A 82 -0.60 11.72 11.34
CA LEU A 82 -0.33 10.34 11.71
C LEU A 82 0.36 10.27 13.08
N GLN A 83 -0.11 9.35 13.91
CA GLN A 83 0.41 9.05 15.25
C GLN A 83 1.07 7.67 15.27
N GLY A 84 2.03 7.46 16.18
CA GLY A 84 2.63 6.14 16.41
C GLY A 84 3.91 5.84 15.63
N ILE A 85 4.26 6.60 14.59
CA ILE A 85 5.58 6.47 13.92
C ILE A 85 6.71 7.02 14.80
N VAL A 86 6.48 8.14 15.48
CA VAL A 86 7.42 8.72 16.44
C VAL A 86 6.72 8.95 17.77
N PRO A 87 7.20 8.37 18.89
CA PRO A 87 6.58 8.57 20.20
C PRO A 87 6.42 10.05 20.54
N GLY A 88 5.19 10.45 20.89
CA GLY A 88 4.87 11.83 21.29
C GLY A 88 4.87 12.87 20.17
N ARG A 89 5.06 12.49 18.90
CA ARG A 89 5.00 13.41 17.76
C ARG A 89 3.93 13.00 16.76
N ARG A 90 3.29 14.00 16.17
CA ARG A 90 2.38 13.84 15.04
C ARG A 90 3.12 14.20 13.77
N LEU A 91 3.09 13.31 12.78
CA LEU A 91 3.63 13.59 11.45
C LEU A 91 2.51 14.21 10.60
N PRO A 92 2.66 15.46 10.12
CA PRO A 92 1.69 16.04 9.20
C PRO A 92 1.89 15.45 7.80
N CYS A 93 0.80 14.97 7.21
CA CYS A 93 0.76 14.36 5.89
C CYS A 93 -0.38 14.96 5.06
N GLY A 94 -0.18 15.05 3.75
CA GLY A 94 -1.27 15.25 2.80
C GLY A 94 -1.89 13.90 2.43
N GLU A 95 -3.21 13.83 2.32
CA GLU A 95 -3.96 12.63 1.95
C GLU A 95 -4.57 12.75 0.55
N ALA A 96 -4.45 11.72 -0.26
CA ALA A 96 -5.10 11.62 -1.57
C ALA A 96 -5.58 10.19 -1.84
N SER A 97 -6.63 10.07 -2.65
CA SER A 97 -6.98 8.81 -3.31
C SER A 97 -6.01 8.57 -4.47
N VAL A 98 -5.41 7.38 -4.52
CA VAL A 98 -4.43 6.99 -5.53
C VAL A 98 -4.82 5.61 -6.07
N MET A 99 -4.70 5.43 -7.38
CA MET A 99 -4.86 4.13 -8.01
C MET A 99 -3.61 3.29 -7.75
N ALA A 100 -3.79 2.08 -7.23
CA ALA A 100 -2.73 1.10 -7.04
C ALA A 100 -3.05 -0.16 -7.84
N ARG A 101 -2.07 -0.67 -8.59
CA ARG A 101 -2.18 -1.95 -9.29
C ARG A 101 -1.79 -3.09 -8.36
N LEU A 102 -2.77 -3.79 -7.84
CA LEU A 102 -2.61 -4.92 -6.93
C LEU A 102 -3.14 -6.19 -7.59
N CYS A 103 -2.30 -7.22 -7.71
CA CYS A 103 -2.69 -8.50 -8.33
C CYS A 103 -3.33 -8.32 -9.72
N ASP A 104 -2.74 -7.47 -10.57
CA ASP A 104 -3.25 -7.09 -11.90
C ASP A 104 -4.60 -6.36 -11.94
N VAL A 105 -5.09 -5.91 -10.78
CA VAL A 105 -6.31 -5.09 -10.67
C VAL A 105 -5.94 -3.69 -10.21
N TRP A 106 -6.47 -2.68 -10.88
CA TRP A 106 -6.37 -1.30 -10.43
C TRP A 106 -7.45 -1.02 -9.39
N VAL A 107 -7.03 -0.60 -8.20
CA VAL A 107 -7.91 -0.25 -7.09
C VAL A 107 -7.58 1.13 -6.56
N GLU A 108 -8.61 1.89 -6.20
CA GLU A 108 -8.42 3.19 -5.56
C GLU A 108 -8.22 2.98 -4.05
N ILE A 109 -7.11 3.50 -3.51
CA ILE A 109 -6.79 3.40 -2.08
C ILE A 109 -6.43 4.77 -1.51
N PRO A 110 -6.72 5.03 -0.23
CA PRO A 110 -6.24 6.22 0.44
C PRO A 110 -4.73 6.11 0.71
N VAL A 111 -3.99 7.14 0.31
CA VAL A 111 -2.54 7.24 0.51
C VAL A 111 -2.21 8.56 1.18
N ILE A 112 -1.32 8.50 2.15
CA ILE A 112 -0.75 9.69 2.78
C ILE A 112 0.71 9.91 2.38
N PHE A 113 1.07 11.17 2.26
CA PHE A 113 2.40 11.64 1.90
C PHE A 113 2.89 12.64 2.96
N PRO A 114 4.07 12.43 3.58
CA PRO A 114 4.62 13.41 4.51
C PRO A 114 4.78 14.78 3.86
N ILE A 115 4.34 15.84 4.56
CA ILE A 115 4.46 17.22 4.07
C ILE A 115 5.92 17.66 3.96
N ASN A 116 6.73 17.25 4.93
CA ASN A 116 8.15 17.54 4.94
C ASN A 116 8.88 16.40 4.24
N PRO A 117 9.72 16.69 3.24
CA PRO A 117 10.50 15.66 2.56
C PRO A 117 11.48 15.06 3.56
N ALA A 118 11.16 13.84 3.99
CA ALA A 118 12.02 12.98 4.79
C ALA A 118 12.06 11.63 4.09
N THR A 119 13.22 10.97 4.13
CA THR A 119 13.33 9.59 3.67
C THR A 119 12.48 8.72 4.60
N ILE A 120 11.30 8.36 4.13
CA ILE A 120 10.42 7.41 4.79
C ILE A 120 10.45 6.09 4.06
N ARG A 121 10.12 5.03 4.77
CA ARG A 121 9.84 3.75 4.12
C ARG A 121 8.44 3.81 3.52
N HIS A 122 8.29 3.27 2.31
CA HIS A 122 6.97 3.06 1.71
C HIS A 122 6.27 1.89 2.39
N VAL A 123 5.02 2.10 2.79
CA VAL A 123 4.23 1.15 3.56
C VAL A 123 2.89 0.96 2.86
N LEU A 124 2.52 -0.29 2.58
CA LEU A 124 1.21 -0.67 2.12
C LEU A 124 0.36 -1.05 3.33
N GLY A 125 -0.59 -0.17 3.67
CA GLY A 125 -1.48 -0.34 4.81
C GLY A 125 -2.75 -1.12 4.45
N ARG A 126 -3.68 -1.21 5.39
CA ARG A 126 -4.90 -2.02 5.23
C ARG A 126 -6.01 -1.35 4.43
N ALA A 127 -6.25 -0.06 4.66
CA ALA A 127 -7.40 0.67 4.11
C ALA A 127 -7.42 0.64 2.59
N GLY A 128 -8.53 0.18 2.00
CA GLY A 128 -8.72 0.02 0.56
C GLY A 128 -7.95 -1.16 -0.04
N VAL A 129 -6.78 -1.54 0.49
CA VAL A 129 -5.96 -2.65 -0.05
C VAL A 129 -6.57 -4.02 0.29
N PHE A 130 -6.96 -4.21 1.54
CA PHE A 130 -7.38 -5.52 2.08
C PHE A 130 -8.80 -5.90 1.65
N ASP A 131 -9.56 -4.95 1.10
CA ASP A 131 -10.86 -5.20 0.50
C ASP A 131 -10.74 -6.02 -0.80
N TYR A 132 -9.59 -5.92 -1.48
CA TYR A 132 -9.36 -6.56 -2.78
C TYR A 132 -8.29 -7.66 -2.74
N VAL A 133 -7.38 -7.63 -1.76
CA VAL A 133 -6.29 -8.59 -1.64
C VAL A 133 -6.40 -9.39 -0.35
N ARG A 134 -6.38 -10.71 -0.46
CA ARG A 134 -6.25 -11.62 0.69
C ARG A 134 -4.78 -11.94 0.91
N PHE A 135 -4.28 -11.64 2.10
CA PHE A 135 -2.92 -11.99 2.50
C PHE A 135 -2.90 -13.31 3.25
N GLY A 136 -1.97 -14.19 2.85
CA GLY A 136 -1.66 -15.43 3.56
C GLY A 136 -0.22 -15.40 4.05
N PHE A 137 0.00 -15.76 5.31
CA PHE A 137 1.34 -15.94 5.87
C PHE A 137 1.63 -17.45 5.92
N GLY A 138 2.62 -17.89 5.17
CA GLY A 138 3.03 -19.29 5.08
C GLY A 138 4.23 -19.60 5.96
N GLY A 139 4.15 -20.67 6.74
CA GLY A 139 5.29 -21.27 7.45
C GLY A 139 5.32 -22.78 7.17
N GLY A 140 6.25 -23.24 6.33
CA GLY A 140 6.32 -24.64 5.90
C GLY A 140 5.09 -25.08 5.09
N GLU A 141 4.50 -26.24 5.43
CA GLU A 141 3.31 -26.80 4.74
C GLU A 141 1.98 -26.15 5.15
N ARG A 142 1.99 -25.09 5.97
CA ARG A 142 0.77 -24.43 6.46
C ARG A 142 0.76 -22.96 6.06
N ALA A 143 -0.27 -22.57 5.33
CA ALA A 143 -0.65 -21.18 5.12
C ALA A 143 -1.78 -20.82 6.07
N VAL A 144 -1.61 -19.77 6.86
CA VAL A 144 -2.69 -19.15 7.62
C VAL A 144 -3.20 -17.97 6.81
N TYR A 145 -4.46 -18.06 6.37
CA TYR A 145 -5.15 -16.96 5.71
C TYR A 145 -5.84 -16.11 6.77
N GLY A 146 -5.40 -14.86 6.90
CA GLY A 146 -6.11 -13.88 7.72
C GLY A 146 -7.25 -13.26 6.92
N MET A 147 -8.46 -13.29 7.46
CA MET A 147 -9.47 -12.28 7.11
C MET A 147 -9.39 -11.21 8.19
N ILE A 148 -9.11 -9.96 7.82
CA ILE A 148 -9.19 -8.80 8.73
C ILE A 148 -10.55 -8.15 8.55
#